data_AF-A0AAV5FT84-F1
#
_entry.id   AF-A0AAV5FT84-F1
#
_cell.length_a   1.000
_cell.length_b   1.000
_cell.length_c   1.000
_cell.angle_alpha   90.00
_cell.angle_beta   90.00
_cell.angle_gamma   90.00
#
_symmetry.space_group_name_H-M   'P 1'
#
loop_
_entity.id
_entity.type
_entity.pdbx_description
1 polymer ?
#
loop_
_entity_poly.entity_id
_entity_poly.type
_entity_poly.pdbx_seq_one_letter_code
_entity_poly.pdbx_strand_id
1 'polypeptide(L)' 'MLECPKWVIKSTDKIRRGFLWKCYKDGQKGEYLVAWGHVCRSPDLGGLGVHDLEVCSWALQMQCL' A
#
# COMPACT_ATOMS: atom_id res chain seq x y z
N MET A 1 -12.07 -0.65 -19.33
CA MET A 1 -12.09 -1.21 -17.96
C MET A 1 -10.74 -1.82 -17.66
N LEU A 2 -9.80 -1.03 -17.12
CA LEU A 2 -8.59 -1.58 -16.53
C LEU A 2 -8.91 -1.88 -15.06
N GLU A 3 -9.44 -3.08 -14.80
CA GLU A 3 -9.48 -3.60 -13.43
C GLU A 3 -8.04 -3.98 -13.06
N CYS A 4 -7.41 -3.26 -12.13
CA CYS A 4 -6.11 -3.67 -11.64
C CYS A 4 -6.29 -5.00 -10.87
N PRO A 5 -5.67 -6.10 -11.30
CA PRO A 5 -5.85 -7.37 -10.62
C PRO A 5 -5.40 -7.26 -9.16
N LYS A 6 -6.20 -7.76 -8.21
CA LYS A 6 -5.89 -7.70 -6.77
C LYS A 6 -4.50 -8.27 -6.42
N TRP A 7 -3.99 -9.22 -7.21
CA TRP A 7 -2.65 -9.78 -7.01
C TRP A 7 -1.53 -8.77 -7.34
N VAL A 8 -1.74 -7.86 -8.30
CA VAL A 8 -0.78 -6.80 -8.66
C VAL A 8 -0.68 -5.79 -7.52
N ILE A 9 -1.83 -5.38 -6.97
CA ILE A 9 -1.88 -4.48 -5.82
C ILE A 9 -1.16 -5.11 -4.62
N LYS A 10 -1.48 -6.36 -4.29
CA LYS A 10 -0.81 -7.10 -3.21
C LYS A 10 0.70 -7.25 -3.42
N SER A 11 1.15 -7.48 -4.64
CA SER A 11 2.57 -7.62 -4.98
C SER A 11 3.31 -6.29 -4.87
N THR A 12 2.69 -5.21 -5.36
CA THR A 12 3.22 -3.85 -5.25
C THR A 12 3.34 -3.44 -3.79
N ASP A 13 2.30 -3.68 -3.00
CA ASP A 13 2.32 -3.38 -1.57
C ASP A 13 3.34 -4.23 -0.82
N LYS A 14 3.59 -5.48 -1.24
CA LYS A 14 4.67 -6.30 -0.66
C LYS A 14 6.04 -5.65 -0.89
N ILE A 15 6.29 -5.08 -2.05
CA ILE A 15 7.53 -4.35 -2.35
C ILE A 15 7.60 -3.06 -1.52
N ARG A 16 6.52 -2.27 -1.49
CA ARG A 16 6.45 -1.01 -0.72
C ARG A 16 6.64 -1.23 0.78
N ARG A 17 5.97 -2.24 1.35
CA ARG A 17 6.17 -2.65 2.75
C ARG A 17 7.58 -3.17 2.98
N GLY A 18 8.14 -3.91 2.02
CA GLY A 18 9.53 -4.32 2.04
C GLY A 18 10.47 -3.11 2.14
N PHE A 19 10.24 -2.05 1.38
CA PHE A 19 11.07 -0.83 1.45
C PHE A 19 10.95 -0.10 2.79
N LEU A 20 9.74 0.05 3.32
CA LEU A 20 9.51 0.74 4.60
C LEU A 20 10.06 -0.01 5.82
N TRP A 21 9.84 -1.33 5.88
CA TRP A 21 10.14 -2.12 7.09
C TRP A 21 11.32 -3.08 6.95
N LYS A 22 11.95 -3.26 5.78
CA LYS A 22 13.28 -3.90 5.74
C LYS A 22 14.36 -2.93 6.19
N CYS A 23 14.47 -2.75 7.51
CA CYS A 23 15.76 -2.51 8.12
C CYS A 23 16.41 -3.87 8.43
N TYR A 24 17.27 -4.34 7.53
CA TYR A 24 18.40 -5.27 7.75
C TYR A 24 18.29 -6.36 8.84
N LYS A 25 17.18 -7.09 8.96
CA LYS A 25 17.22 -8.41 9.63
C LYS A 25 16.49 -9.45 8.82
N ASP A 26 17.28 -10.42 8.38
CA ASP A 26 16.90 -11.57 7.60
C ASP A 26 15.65 -12.27 8.13
N GLY A 27 14.79 -12.61 7.18
CA GLY A 27 14.08 -13.88 7.22
C GLY A 27 12.96 -14.06 8.24
N GLN A 28 12.68 -13.11 9.13
CA GLN A 28 11.54 -13.23 10.02
C GLN A 28 10.33 -12.53 9.43
N LYS A 29 9.19 -13.22 9.46
CA LYS A 29 7.85 -12.75 9.12
C LYS A 29 7.47 -11.65 10.13
N GLY A 30 8.16 -10.51 10.04
CA GLY A 30 8.03 -9.39 10.95
C GLY A 30 6.62 -8.86 10.85
N GLU A 31 5.92 -8.91 11.98
CA GLU A 31 4.69 -8.18 12.18
C GLU A 31 4.95 -6.74 11.73
N TYR A 32 4.21 -6.29 10.71
CA TYR A 32 4.29 -4.91 10.27
C TYR A 32 3.90 -4.06 11.48
N LEU A 33 4.84 -3.29 12.03
CA LEU A 33 4.65 -2.49 13.25
C LEU A 33 3.46 -1.53 13.14
N VAL A 34 3.04 -1.24 11.90
CA VAL A 34 1.90 -0.38 11.60
C VAL A 34 1.05 -1.05 10.52
N ALA A 35 -0.27 -1.07 10.73
CA ALA A 35 -1.23 -1.55 9.75
C ALA A 35 -1.11 -0.75 8.44
N TRP A 36 -1.17 -1.43 7.31
CA TRP A 36 -0.99 -0.80 5.98
C TRP A 36 -1.97 0.35 5.73
N GLY A 37 -3.24 0.20 6.12
CA GLY A 37 -4.23 1.27 6.02
C GLY A 37 -3.91 2.51 6.89
N HIS A 38 -3.18 2.34 7.99
CA HIS A 38 -2.72 3.47 8.80
C HIS A 38 -1.57 4.23 8.13
N VAL A 39 -0.71 3.53 7.39
CA VAL A 39 0.38 4.13 6.61
C VAL A 39 -0.17 4.90 5.41
N CYS A 40 -1.29 4.44 4.85
CA CYS A 40 -1.95 5.13 3.74
C CYS A 40 -2.69 6.42 4.14
N ARG A 41 -2.94 6.66 5.43
CA ARG A 41 -3.58 7.91 5.89
C ARG A 41 -2.67 9.12 5.66
N SER A 42 -3.28 10.29 5.48
CA SER A 42 -2.57 11.56 5.37
C SER A 42 -1.67 11.80 6.59
N PRO A 43 -0.53 12.52 6.42
CA PRO A 43 0.36 12.87 7.53
C PRO A 43 -0.35 13.62 8.66
N ASP A 44 -1.30 14.49 8.32
CA ASP A 44 -2.10 15.26 9.28
C ASP A 44 -2.96 14.37 10.20
N LEU A 45 -3.23 13.13 9.76
CA LEU A 45 -3.99 12.11 10.51
C LEU A 45 -3.08 11.04 11.12
N GLY A 46 -1.77 11.30 11.20
CA GLY A 46 -0.78 10.39 11.79
C GLY A 46 -0.35 9.22 10.89
N GLY A 47 -0.67 9.27 9.59
CA GLY A 47 -0.17 8.30 8.61
C GLY A 47 1.11 8.74 7.90
N LEU A 48 1.52 8.01 6.86
CA LEU A 48 2.70 8.35 6.05
C LEU A 48 2.32 9.01 4.71
N GLY A 49 1.04 9.14 4.41
CA GLY A 49 0.55 9.69 3.14
C GLY A 49 0.79 8.79 1.92
N VAL A 50 1.00 7.49 2.13
CA VAL A 50 1.14 6.54 1.01
C VAL A 50 -0.23 6.37 0.33
N HIS A 51 -0.28 6.44 -0.99
CA HIS A 51 -1.56 6.25 -1.68
C HIS A 51 -2.02 4.79 -1.63
N ASP A 52 -3.27 4.60 -1.21
CA ASP A 52 -3.97 3.31 -1.29
C ASP A 52 -4.27 2.97 -2.75
N LEU A 53 -3.66 1.89 -3.24
CA LEU A 53 -3.77 1.48 -4.65
C LEU A 53 -5.15 0.96 -5.01
N GLU A 54 -5.91 0.40 -4.07
CA GLU A 54 -7.29 -0.02 -4.34
C GLU A 54 -8.16 1.21 -4.57
N VAL A 55 -8.03 2.22 -3.71
CA VAL A 55 -8.76 3.49 -3.83
C VAL A 55 -8.33 4.24 -5.10
N CYS A 56 -7.03 4.29 -5.41
CA CYS A 56 -6.55 4.90 -6.65
C CYS A 56 -7.07 4.16 -7.89
N SER A 57 -7.11 2.81 -7.86
CA SER A 57 -7.67 2.03 -8.97
C SER A 57 -9.14 2.40 -9.21
N TRP A 58 -9.94 2.51 -8.14
CA TRP A 58 -11.32 2.96 -8.26
C TRP A 58 -11.44 4.39 -8.76
N ALA A 59 -10.63 5.32 -8.26
CA ALA A 59 -10.65 6.71 -8.72
C ALA A 59 -10.31 6.83 -10.22
N LEU A 60 -9.30 6.10 -10.69
CA LEU A 60 -8.96 6.04 -12.11
C LEU A 60 -10.09 5.45 -12.96
N GLN A 61 -10.84 4.48 -12.44
CA GLN A 61 -12.00 3.93 -13.13
C GLN A 61 -13.14 4.94 -13.23
N MET A 62 -13.39 5.70 -12.16
CA MET A 62 -14.42 6.74 -12.13
C MET A 62 -14.07 7.94 -13.01
N GLN A 63 -12.78 8.24 -13.22
CA GLN A 63 -12.33 9.24 -14.20
C GLN A 63 -12.42 8.76 -15.65
N CYS A 64 -12.53 7.46 -15.89
CA CYS A 64 -12.70 6.88 -17.23
C CYS A 64 -14.18 6.63 -17.58
N LEU A 65 -15.12 7.19 -16.81
CA LEU A 65 -16.56 7.28 -17.09
C LEU A 65 -16.91 8.69 -17.56
#